data_AF-A0A951QSD8-F1
#
_entry.id   AF-A0A951QSD8-F1
#
_cell.length_a   1.000
_cell.length_b   1.000
_cell.length_c   1.000
_cell.angle_alpha   90.00
_cell.angle_beta   90.00
_cell.angle_gamma   90.00
#
_symmetry.space_group_name_H-M   'P 1'
#
loop_
_entity.id
_entity.type
_entity.pdbx_description
1 polymer ?
#
loop_
_entity_poly.entity_id
_entity_poly.type
_entity_poly.pdbx_seq_one_letter_code
_entity_poly.pdbx_strand_id
1 'polypeptide(L)'
;MEQLQRLLKMAEDELTEYSTDARKIEKLRRKIGISVPMAQQRQVKEELLAQMSSSQINKIIEEQRQTVALPFWGVAGLGLLLGISLNQPIGLLAAIGGTAAAIRIQKIGWKLQAQRLLLQTLEDIEVRSTQPK
;
A
#
# COMPACT_ATOMS: atom_id res chain seq x y z
N MET A 1 9.82 5.43 -14.30
CA MET A 1 9.04 6.38 -13.45
C MET A 1 7.55 6.47 -13.77
N GLU A 2 7.08 7.09 -14.86
CA GLU A 2 5.64 7.27 -15.14
C GLU A 2 4.90 5.92 -15.25
N GLN A 3 5.51 4.96 -15.95
CA GLN A 3 4.94 3.62 -16.12
C GLN A 3 4.79 2.86 -14.79
N LEU A 4 5.79 2.94 -13.91
CA LEU A 4 5.72 2.32 -12.58
C LEU A 4 4.60 2.95 -11.74
N GLN A 5 4.45 4.28 -11.75
CA GLN A 5 3.36 4.95 -11.03
C GLN A 5 1.99 4.54 -11.56
N ARG A 6 1.83 4.41 -12.88
CA ARG A 6 0.60 3.92 -13.50
C ARG A 6 0.27 2.49 -13.06
N LEU A 7 1.27 1.62 -13.01
CA LEU A 7 1.11 0.23 -12.58
C LEU A 7 0.82 0.11 -11.08
N LEU A 8 1.44 0.94 -10.25
CA LEU A 8 1.13 1.01 -8.82
C LEU A 8 -0.29 1.48 -8.57
N LYS A 9 -0.76 2.51 -9.29
CA LYS A 9 -2.15 2.97 -9.19
C LYS A 9 -3.13 1.85 -9.59
N MET A 10 -2.82 1.12 -10.65
CA MET A 10 -3.62 -0.04 -11.05
C MET A 10 -3.63 -1.14 -9.97
N ALA A 11 -2.50 -1.40 -9.30
CA ALA A 11 -2.44 -2.33 -8.19
C ALA A 11 -3.24 -1.84 -6.97
N GLU A 12 -3.23 -0.53 -6.69
CA GLU A 12 -4.06 0.09 -5.65
C GLU A 12 -5.57 -0.10 -5.95
N ASP A 13 -5.99 0.08 -7.20
CA ASP A 13 -7.38 -0.16 -7.60
C ASP A 13 -7.78 -1.63 -7.32
N GLU A 14 -6.93 -2.59 -7.70
CA GLU A 14 -7.17 -4.03 -7.49
C GLU A 14 -7.25 -4.41 -6.01
N LEU A 15 -6.48 -3.75 -5.13
CA LEU A 15 -6.56 -3.95 -3.68
C LEU A 15 -7.93 -3.60 -3.11
N THR A 16 -8.67 -2.68 -3.75
CA THR A 16 -10.00 -2.27 -3.32
C THR A 16 -11.13 -3.02 -4.03
N GLU A 17 -10.89 -3.47 -5.27
CA GLU A 17 -11.90 -4.14 -6.09
C GLU A 17 -12.09 -5.61 -5.71
N TYR A 18 -11.00 -6.32 -5.36
CA TYR A 18 -11.05 -7.75 -5.07
C TYR A 18 -10.61 -8.08 -3.64
N SER A 19 -11.29 -9.07 -3.03
CA SER A 19 -10.99 -9.50 -1.66
C SER A 19 -9.82 -10.48 -1.57
N THR A 20 -9.63 -11.34 -2.58
CA THR A 20 -8.61 -12.41 -2.55
C THR A 20 -7.40 -12.07 -3.39
N ASP A 21 -6.21 -12.37 -2.87
CA ASP A 21 -4.96 -12.04 -3.55
C ASP A 21 -4.79 -12.77 -4.88
N ALA A 22 -5.28 -14.02 -4.98
CA ALA A 22 -5.28 -14.76 -6.24
C ALA A 22 -6.07 -14.03 -7.35
N ARG A 23 -7.24 -13.45 -7.02
CA ARG A 23 -8.03 -12.69 -8.01
C ARG A 23 -7.35 -11.38 -8.38
N LYS A 24 -6.81 -10.65 -7.39
CA LYS A 24 -6.04 -9.42 -7.63
C LYS A 24 -4.89 -9.65 -8.59
N ILE A 25 -4.07 -10.67 -8.32
CA ILE A 25 -2.92 -11.05 -9.16
C ILE A 25 -3.40 -11.43 -10.56
N GLU A 26 -4.43 -12.27 -10.68
CA GLU A 26 -4.92 -12.68 -11.99
C GLU A 26 -5.42 -11.50 -12.84
N LYS A 27 -6.17 -10.57 -12.25
CA LYS A 27 -6.73 -9.42 -12.93
C LYS A 27 -5.66 -8.41 -13.32
N LEU A 28 -4.77 -8.08 -12.38
CA LEU A 28 -3.64 -7.20 -12.62
C LEU A 28 -2.73 -7.77 -13.71
N ARG A 29 -2.45 -9.08 -13.66
CA ARG A 29 -1.67 -9.78 -14.68
C ARG A 29 -2.28 -9.64 -16.07
N ARG A 30 -3.58 -9.87 -16.23
CA ARG A 30 -4.25 -9.72 -17.54
C ARG A 30 -4.10 -8.29 -18.05
N LYS A 31 -4.28 -7.29 -17.19
CA LYS A 31 -4.12 -5.87 -17.56
C LYS A 31 -2.67 -5.57 -17.99
N ILE A 32 -1.68 -6.03 -17.23
CA ILE A 32 -0.25 -5.84 -17.52
C ILE A 32 0.16 -6.58 -18.81
N GLY A 33 -0.24 -7.83 -18.96
CA GLY A 33 0.14 -8.65 -20.12
C GLY A 33 -0.39 -8.12 -21.45
N ILE A 34 -1.49 -7.37 -21.44
CA ILE A 34 -2.04 -6.71 -22.64
C ILE A 34 -1.36 -5.35 -22.89
N SER A 35 -1.02 -4.62 -21.84
CA SER A 35 -0.62 -3.21 -21.96
C SER A 35 0.88 -2.93 -21.87
N VAL A 36 1.69 -3.90 -21.42
CA VAL A 36 3.12 -3.70 -21.12
C VAL A 36 3.99 -4.81 -21.75
N PRO A 37 4.93 -4.48 -22.65
CA PRO A 37 5.90 -5.44 -23.19
C PRO A 37 6.81 -6.04 -22.11
N MET A 38 7.24 -7.30 -22.29
CA MET A 38 8.07 -8.04 -21.31
C MET A 38 9.36 -7.30 -20.92
N ALA A 39 10.02 -6.60 -21.86
CA ALA A 39 11.21 -5.81 -21.57
C ALA A 39 10.94 -4.67 -20.56
N GLN A 40 9.80 -4.01 -20.70
CA GLN A 40 9.38 -2.94 -19.77
C GLN A 40 8.94 -3.52 -18.43
N GLN A 41 8.33 -4.71 -18.40
CA GLN A 41 7.97 -5.37 -17.14
C GLN A 41 9.20 -5.64 -16.27
N ARG A 42 10.31 -6.10 -16.89
CA ARG A 42 11.60 -6.30 -16.18
C ARG A 42 12.17 -5.00 -15.63
N GLN A 43 12.20 -3.94 -16.44
CA GLN A 43 12.64 -2.61 -16.00
C GLN A 43 11.81 -2.10 -14.82
N VAL A 44 10.49 -2.20 -14.90
CA VAL A 44 9.58 -1.79 -13.81
C VAL A 44 9.82 -2.64 -12.55
N LYS A 45 10.08 -3.94 -12.68
CA LYS A 45 10.40 -4.82 -11.55
C LYS A 45 11.67 -4.36 -10.83
N GLU A 46 12.72 -4.05 -11.58
CA GLU A 46 13.98 -3.54 -11.03
C GLU A 46 13.79 -2.17 -10.36
N GLU A 47 13.08 -1.24 -11.00
CA GLU A 47 12.72 0.06 -10.42
C GLU A 47 11.92 -0.10 -9.12
N LEU A 48 10.96 -1.04 -9.09
CA LEU A 48 10.12 -1.33 -7.94
C LEU A 48 10.95 -1.89 -6.78
N LEU A 49 11.82 -2.87 -7.05
CA LEU A 49 12.72 -3.45 -6.05
C LEU A 49 13.68 -2.39 -5.48
N ALA A 50 14.17 -1.46 -6.31
CA ALA A 50 15.00 -0.36 -5.85
C ALA A 50 14.25 0.64 -4.94
N GLN A 51 12.93 0.81 -5.13
CA GLN A 51 12.09 1.68 -4.30
C GLN A 51 11.54 1.00 -3.03
N MET A 52 11.43 -0.32 -3.03
CA MET A 52 10.96 -1.08 -1.87
C MET A 52 12.05 -1.08 -0.80
N SER A 53 11.89 -0.21 0.19
CA SER A 53 12.79 -0.19 1.36
C SER A 53 12.64 -1.48 2.17
N SER A 54 13.74 -2.16 2.48
CA SER A 54 13.78 -3.40 3.27
C SER A 54 13.61 -3.20 4.78
N SER A 55 12.96 -2.12 5.22
CA SER A 55 12.81 -1.83 6.64
C SER A 55 11.76 -2.73 7.29
N GLN A 56 12.12 -3.39 8.40
CA GLN A 56 11.20 -4.22 9.19
C GLN A 56 9.96 -3.43 9.64
N ILE A 57 10.10 -2.12 9.87
CA ILE A 57 8.98 -1.23 10.22
C ILE A 57 7.95 -1.18 9.09
N ASN A 58 8.39 -1.14 7.83
CA ASN A 58 7.49 -1.08 6.69
C ASN A 58 6.75 -2.40 6.50
N LYS A 59 7.40 -3.54 6.77
CA LYS A 59 6.72 -4.84 6.79
C LYS A 59 5.61 -4.88 7.86
N ILE A 60 5.88 -4.37 9.06
CA ILE A 60 4.89 -4.29 10.13
C ILE A 60 3.71 -3.38 9.74
N ILE A 61 3.99 -2.22 9.14
CA ILE A 61 2.95 -1.29 8.68
C ILE A 61 2.10 -1.92 7.56
N GLU A 62 2.71 -2.68 6.66
CA GLU A 62 2.03 -3.37 5.57
C GLU A 62 1.09 -4.47 6.09
N GLU A 63 1.59 -5.34 6.97
CA GLU A 63 0.85 -6.50 7.48
C GLU A 63 -0.21 -6.11 8.52
N GLN A 64 0.09 -5.11 9.34
CA GLN A 64 -0.72 -4.73 10.50
C GLN A 64 -1.17 -3.27 10.45
N ARG A 65 -1.50 -2.75 9.27
CA ARG A 65 -1.88 -1.33 9.06
C ARG A 65 -2.91 -0.80 10.06
N GLN A 66 -3.91 -1.62 10.41
CA GLN A 66 -4.96 -1.23 11.35
C GLN A 66 -4.43 -1.18 12.79
N THR A 67 -3.67 -2.19 13.21
CA THR A 67 -3.04 -2.27 14.53
C THR A 67 -2.08 -1.11 14.76
N VAL A 68 -1.26 -0.76 13.76
CA VAL A 68 -0.29 0.34 13.89
C VAL A 68 -0.98 1.71 13.90
N ALA A 69 -2.10 1.86 13.18
CA ALA A 69 -2.88 3.10 13.18
C ALA A 69 -3.73 3.28 14.45
N LEU A 70 -4.09 2.20 15.15
CA LEU A 70 -5.03 2.21 16.27
C LEU A 70 -4.59 3.13 17.44
N PRO A 71 -3.32 3.14 17.89
CA PRO A 71 -2.87 4.08 18.92
C PRO A 71 -3.09 5.54 18.53
N PHE A 72 -2.93 5.88 17.25
CA PHE A 72 -3.11 7.25 16.75
C PHE A 72 -4.59 7.63 16.66
N TRP A 73 -5.47 6.69 16.34
CA TRP A 73 -6.92 6.87 16.51
C TRP A 73 -7.30 7.06 17.99
N GLY A 74 -6.63 6.36 18.90
CA GLY A 74 -6.78 6.56 20.35
C GLY A 74 -6.37 7.97 20.79
N VAL A 75 -5.21 8.46 20.34
CA VAL A 75 -4.76 9.84 20.57
C VAL A 75 -5.75 10.85 19.98
N ALA A 76 -6.27 10.57 18.78
CA ALA A 76 -7.27 11.42 18.14
C ALA A 76 -8.55 11.54 18.97
N GLY A 77 -9.12 10.39 19.38
CA GLY A 77 -10.34 10.33 20.17
C GLY A 77 -10.20 10.94 21.55
N LEU A 78 -9.12 10.62 22.27
CA LEU A 78 -8.83 11.21 23.58
C LEU A 78 -8.55 12.71 23.46
N GLY A 79 -7.82 13.13 22.42
CA GLY A 79 -7.58 14.55 22.15
C GLY A 79 -8.87 15.32 21.94
N LEU A 80 -9.84 14.78 21.17
CA LEU A 80 -11.15 15.42 20.97
C LEU A 80 -11.92 15.50 22.28
N LEU A 81 -11.96 14.41 23.05
CA LEU A 81 -12.65 14.37 24.33
C LEU A 81 -12.07 15.40 25.30
N LEU A 82 -10.75 15.41 25.52
CA LEU A 82 -10.11 16.37 26.42
C LEU A 82 -10.19 17.80 25.89
N GLY A 83 -10.07 17.97 24.57
CA GLY A 83 -10.10 19.27 23.91
C GLY A 83 -11.45 19.97 24.05
N ILE A 84 -12.54 19.23 23.80
CA ILE A 84 -13.90 19.76 23.87
C ILE A 84 -14.42 19.74 25.32
N SER A 85 -14.30 18.60 26.02
CA SER A 85 -14.92 18.44 27.34
C SER A 85 -14.21 19.18 28.47
N LEU A 86 -12.88 19.36 28.37
CA LEU A 86 -12.10 20.09 29.40
C LEU A 86 -11.60 21.44 28.91
N ASN A 87 -12.04 21.90 27.73
CA ASN A 87 -11.61 23.15 27.09
C ASN A 87 -10.07 23.28 27.01
N GLN A 88 -9.37 22.16 26.82
CA GLN A 88 -7.91 22.13 26.72
C GLN A 88 -7.49 22.25 25.25
N PRO A 89 -6.99 23.42 24.79
CA PRO A 89 -6.63 23.60 23.39
C PRO A 89 -5.54 22.62 22.91
N ILE A 90 -4.69 22.14 23.82
CA ILE A 90 -3.69 21.11 23.52
C ILE A 90 -4.33 19.76 23.14
N GLY A 91 -5.52 19.46 23.68
CA GLY A 91 -6.32 18.30 23.29
C GLY A 91 -6.78 18.38 21.84
N LEU A 92 -7.18 19.57 21.36
CA LEU A 92 -7.54 19.77 19.96
C LEU A 92 -6.33 19.60 19.02
N LEU A 93 -5.14 20.03 19.44
CA LEU A 93 -3.91 19.76 18.67
C LEU A 93 -3.59 18.26 18.63
N ALA A 94 -3.74 17.55 19.76
CA ALA A 94 -3.57 16.10 19.81
C ALA A 94 -4.60 15.38 18.93
N ALA A 95 -5.84 15.84 18.90
CA ALA A 95 -6.91 15.32 18.03
C ALA A 95 -6.52 15.37 16.55
N ILE A 96 -6.10 16.55 16.11
CA ILE A 96 -5.68 16.79 14.71
C ILE A 96 -4.44 15.97 14.38
N GLY A 97 -3.42 16.02 15.25
CA GLY A 97 -2.17 15.29 15.07
C GLY A 97 -2.36 13.78 15.01
N GLY A 98 -3.14 13.22 15.94
CA GLY A 98 -3.48 11.79 15.98
C GLY A 98 -4.22 11.34 14.72
N THR A 99 -5.24 12.11 14.29
CA THR A 99 -6.00 11.80 13.08
C THR A 99 -5.10 11.83 11.84
N ALA A 100 -4.29 12.88 11.70
CA ALA A 100 -3.38 13.04 10.57
C ALA A 100 -2.35 11.91 10.51
N ALA A 101 -1.78 11.52 11.65
CA ALA A 101 -0.83 10.42 11.76
C ALA A 101 -1.48 9.07 11.41
N ALA A 102 -2.68 8.80 11.93
CA ALA A 102 -3.42 7.56 11.63
C ALA A 102 -3.68 7.42 10.12
N ILE A 103 -4.17 8.49 9.47
CA ILE A 103 -4.41 8.51 8.02
C ILE A 103 -3.11 8.29 7.24
N ARG A 104 -2.01 8.92 7.66
CA ARG A 104 -0.70 8.76 7.00
C ARG A 104 -0.20 7.31 7.07
N ILE A 105 -0.27 6.69 8.23
CA ILE A 105 0.13 5.29 8.44
C ILE A 105 -0.70 4.36 7.56
N GLN A 106 -2.02 4.56 7.50
CA GLN A 106 -2.89 3.76 6.65
C GLN A 106 -2.54 3.92 5.16
N LYS A 107 -2.27 5.14 4.70
CA LYS A 107 -1.84 5.40 3.32
C LYS A 107 -0.50 4.72 3.00
N ILE A 108 0.45 4.74 3.92
CA ILE A 108 1.74 4.05 3.75
C ILE A 108 1.50 2.54 3.63
N GLY A 109 0.72 1.95 4.53
CA GLY A 109 0.38 0.52 4.48
C GLY A 109 -0.28 0.12 3.16
N TRP A 110 -1.20 0.93 2.65
CA TRP A 110 -1.85 0.68 1.35
C TRP A 110 -0.85 0.69 0.18
N LYS A 111 0.05 1.68 0.16
CA LYS A 111 1.07 1.79 -0.88
C LYS A 111 2.03 0.61 -0.86
N LEU A 112 2.45 0.17 0.33
CA LEU A 112 3.32 -1.00 0.50
C LEU A 112 2.64 -2.28 0.01
N GLN A 113 1.37 -2.47 0.34
CA GLN A 113 0.58 -3.60 -0.16
C GLN A 113 0.47 -3.57 -1.69
N ALA A 114 0.31 -2.40 -2.31
CA ALA A 114 0.21 -2.27 -3.76
C ALA A 114 1.53 -2.59 -4.45
N GLN A 115 2.65 -2.13 -3.87
CA GLN A 115 4.00 -2.49 -4.33
C GLN A 115 4.22 -4.00 -4.28
N ARG A 116 3.87 -4.66 -3.17
CA ARG A 116 3.99 -6.12 -3.04
C ARG A 116 3.10 -6.87 -4.03
N LEU A 117 1.84 -6.45 -4.19
CA LEU A 117 0.92 -7.06 -5.14
C LEU A 117 1.46 -6.96 -6.58
N LEU A 118 1.99 -5.79 -6.95
CA LEU A 118 2.58 -5.58 -8.27
C LEU A 118 3.82 -6.46 -8.47
N LEU A 119 4.70 -6.55 -7.46
CA LEU A 119 5.89 -7.40 -7.51
C LEU A 119 5.51 -8.87 -7.72
N GLN A 120 4.61 -9.40 -6.90
CA GLN A 120 4.11 -10.79 -7.02
C GLN A 120 3.47 -11.05 -8.38
N THR A 121 2.76 -10.06 -8.94
CA THR A 121 2.15 -10.18 -10.26
C THR A 121 3.19 -10.24 -11.38
N LEU A 122 4.23 -9.39 -11.31
CA LEU A 122 5.34 -9.41 -12.27
C LEU A 122 6.11 -10.74 -12.19
N GLU A 123 6.29 -11.28 -10.98
CA GLU A 123 6.90 -12.60 -10.76
C GLU A 123 6.04 -13.75 -11.32
N ASP A 124 4.71 -13.75 -11.10
CA ASP A 124 3.81 -14.76 -11.68
C ASP A 124 3.82 -14.74 -13.22
N ILE A 125 3.93 -13.56 -13.84
CA ILE A 125 4.09 -13.42 -15.30
C ILE A 125 5.41 -14.07 -15.75
N GLU A 126 6.51 -13.77 -15.08
CA GLU A 126 7.84 -14.25 -15.43
C GLU A 126 7.93 -15.78 -15.33
N VAL A 127 7.43 -16.36 -14.24
CA VAL A 127 7.38 -17.83 -14.03
C VAL A 127 6.56 -18.51 -15.11
N ARG A 128 5.41 -17.94 -15.49
CA ARG A 128 4.55 -18.52 -16.54
C ARG A 128 5.11 -18.36 -17.94
N SER A 129 5.91 -17.32 -18.18
CA SER A 129 6.58 -17.11 -19.46
C SER A 129 7.74 -18.10 -19.69
N THR A 130 8.32 -18.64 -18.63
CA THR A 130 9.46 -19.57 -18.67
C THR A 130 9.04 -21.03 -18.59
N GLN A 131 7.81 -21.34 -18.17
CA GLN A 131 7.28 -22.70 -18.25
C GLN A 131 6.91 -23.05 -19.70
N PRO A 132 7.48 -24.13 -20.29
CA PRO A 132 7.03 -24.63 -21.58
C PRO A 132 5.59 -25.14 -21.46
N LYS A 133 4.77 -24.84 -22.49
CA LYS A 133 3.39 -25.35 -22.59
C LYS A 133 3.36 -26.86 -22.76
#